data_AF-B3QRI5-F1
#
_entry.id   AF-B3QRI5-F1
#
_cell.length_a   1.000
_cell.length_b   1.000
_cell.length_c   1.000
_cell.angle_alpha   90.00
_cell.angle_beta   90.00
_cell.angle_gamma   90.00
#
_symmetry.space_group_name_H-M   'P 1'
#
loop_
_entity.id
_entity.type
_entity.pdbx_description
1 polymer ?
#
loop_
_entity_poly.entity_id
_entity_poly.type
_entity_poly.pdbx_seq_one_letter_code
_entity_poly.pdbx_strand_id
1 'polypeptide(L)'
;MAGKEFDFIKELGELPKLDEVKKRLERVNTFSSASSEIKESLYLYAAAIAKQMSADVTPTQLRRYYSYIKSIELVNRDQKDDAPQIIDKYKLSFLLPKIAGSSERKKLESLYDVMKVCLSNNNGGKIKTVADLRLFVEFFEAILDYHASIEKSVNHN
;
A
#
# COMPACT_ATOMS: atom_id res chain seq x y z
N MET A 1 30.41 -10.63 11.83
CA MET A 1 29.38 -10.38 12.87
C MET A 1 28.04 -10.27 12.14
N ALA A 2 27.22 -11.31 12.18
CA ALA A 2 25.86 -11.22 11.64
C ALA A 2 25.07 -10.30 12.57
N GLY A 3 24.73 -9.09 12.11
CA GLY A 3 23.86 -8.20 12.86
C GLY A 3 22.53 -8.91 13.08
N LYS A 4 22.02 -8.89 14.32
CA LYS A 4 20.67 -9.39 14.61
C LYS A 4 19.72 -8.74 13.62
N GLU A 5 19.05 -9.55 12.83
CA GLU A 5 18.09 -9.08 11.85
C GLU A 5 16.91 -8.41 12.58
N PHE A 6 16.54 -7.22 12.12
CA PHE A 6 15.53 -6.39 12.77
C PHE A 6 14.13 -6.98 12.48
N ASP A 7 13.53 -7.59 13.50
CA ASP A 7 12.16 -8.13 13.46
C ASP A 7 11.17 -7.03 13.85
N PHE A 8 10.77 -6.22 12.87
CA PHE A 8 9.85 -5.11 13.11
C PHE A 8 8.50 -5.59 13.66
N ILE A 9 8.07 -6.84 13.39
CA ILE A 9 6.78 -7.34 13.89
C ILE A 9 6.81 -7.40 15.42
N LYS A 10 7.95 -7.75 16.03
CA LYS A 10 8.12 -7.70 17.49
C LYS A 10 8.04 -6.29 18.04
N GLU A 11 8.61 -5.31 17.33
CA GLU A 11 8.60 -3.91 17.74
C GLU A 11 7.22 -3.25 17.58
N LEU A 12 6.45 -3.68 16.58
CA LEU A 12 5.11 -3.16 16.29
C LEU A 12 4.01 -3.76 17.17
N GLY A 13 4.29 -4.87 17.85
CA GLY A 13 3.32 -5.58 18.68
C GLY A 13 2.25 -6.32 17.87
N GLU A 14 1.02 -6.35 18.39
CA GLU A 14 -0.08 -7.05 17.74
C GLU A 14 -0.58 -6.26 16.52
N LEU A 15 -0.42 -6.85 15.33
CA LEU A 15 -0.91 -6.26 14.09
C LEU A 15 -2.41 -6.52 13.90
N PRO A 16 -3.16 -5.55 13.36
CA PRO A 16 -4.58 -5.73 13.07
C PRO A 16 -4.80 -6.83 12.02
N LYS A 17 -5.95 -7.51 12.10
CA LYS A 17 -6.34 -8.47 11.07
C LYS A 17 -6.65 -7.76 9.75
N LEU A 18 -6.39 -8.42 8.62
CA LEU A 18 -6.63 -7.82 7.29
C LEU A 18 -8.09 -7.37 7.09
N ASP A 19 -9.07 -8.11 7.63
CA ASP A 19 -10.47 -7.70 7.57
C ASP A 19 -10.77 -6.44 8.39
N GLU A 20 -10.05 -6.22 9.49
CA GLU A 20 -10.15 -4.97 10.25
C GLU A 20 -9.55 -3.82 9.45
N VAL A 21 -8.36 -4.02 8.86
CA VAL A 21 -7.72 -3.03 7.98
C VAL A 21 -8.67 -2.61 6.86
N LYS A 22 -9.28 -3.57 6.16
CA LYS A 22 -10.27 -3.30 5.10
C LYS A 22 -11.45 -2.49 5.63
N LYS A 23 -12.09 -2.91 6.73
CA LYS A 23 -13.23 -2.20 7.34
C LYS A 23 -12.88 -0.77 7.77
N ARG A 24 -11.68 -0.56 8.33
CA ARG A 24 -11.19 0.76 8.74
C ARG A 24 -10.98 1.65 7.52
N LEU A 25 -10.32 1.14 6.49
CA LEU A 25 -10.11 1.88 5.23
C LEU A 25 -11.42 2.15 4.50
N GLU A 26 -12.39 1.24 4.49
CA GLU A 26 -13.70 1.43 3.87
C GLU A 26 -14.43 2.67 4.41
N ARG A 27 -14.33 2.94 5.72
CA ARG A 27 -14.93 4.11 6.39
C ARG A 27 -14.28 5.44 6.02
N VAL A 28 -13.12 5.42 5.40
CA VAL A 28 -12.39 6.63 4.98
C VAL A 28 -12.95 7.16 3.66
N ASN A 29 -13.33 8.42 3.60
CA ASN A 29 -13.74 9.05 2.34
C ASN A 29 -12.54 9.31 1.40
N THR A 30 -11.47 9.93 1.92
CA THR A 30 -10.19 10.11 1.22
C THR A 30 -9.02 10.01 2.19
N PHE A 31 -7.81 9.70 1.71
CA PHE A 31 -6.63 9.57 2.58
C PHE A 31 -6.33 10.84 3.39
N SER A 32 -6.40 12.01 2.75
CA SER A 32 -6.14 13.31 3.39
C SER A 32 -7.24 13.73 4.37
N SER A 33 -8.48 13.26 4.20
CA SER A 33 -9.60 13.52 5.12
C SER A 33 -9.77 12.49 6.22
N ALA A 34 -8.95 11.44 6.24
CA ALA A 34 -8.95 10.45 7.32
C ALA A 34 -8.64 11.11 8.68
N SER A 35 -9.20 10.54 9.76
CA SER A 35 -8.88 10.96 11.12
C SER A 35 -7.39 10.76 11.43
N SER A 36 -6.84 11.52 12.38
CA SER A 36 -5.45 11.36 12.81
C SER A 36 -5.15 9.93 13.27
N GLU A 37 -6.07 9.31 14.02
CA GLU A 37 -5.97 7.89 14.43
C GLU A 37 -5.74 6.96 13.23
N ILE A 38 -6.49 7.14 12.14
CA ILE A 38 -6.34 6.30 10.95
C ILE A 38 -5.01 6.57 10.24
N LYS A 39 -4.62 7.85 10.10
CA LYS A 39 -3.35 8.24 9.46
C LYS A 39 -2.16 7.70 10.22
N GLU A 40 -2.17 7.85 11.55
CA GLU A 40 -1.16 7.31 12.45
C GLU A 40 -1.17 5.78 12.43
N SER A 41 -2.28 5.12 12.11
CA SER A 41 -2.33 3.65 12.00
C SER A 41 -1.93 3.09 10.61
N LEU A 42 -1.68 3.93 9.60
CA LEU A 42 -1.38 3.47 8.24
C LEU A 42 -0.15 2.56 8.17
N TYR A 43 0.88 2.81 8.99
CA TYR A 43 2.07 1.96 9.03
C TYR A 43 1.75 0.55 9.59
N LEU A 44 0.88 0.44 10.59
CA LEU A 44 0.42 -0.84 11.12
C LEU A 44 -0.42 -1.60 10.10
N TYR A 45 -1.26 -0.89 9.35
CA TYR A 45 -2.04 -1.48 8.26
C TYR A 45 -1.11 -2.00 7.15
N ALA A 46 -0.07 -1.24 6.80
CA ALA A 46 0.91 -1.64 5.82
C ALA A 46 1.66 -2.92 6.27
N ALA A 47 2.10 -2.97 7.52
CA ALA A 47 2.74 -4.14 8.12
C ALA A 47 1.81 -5.37 8.11
N ALA A 48 0.53 -5.19 8.46
CA ALA A 48 -0.46 -6.26 8.45
C ALA A 48 -0.67 -6.82 7.03
N ILE A 49 -0.72 -5.96 6.02
CA ILE A 49 -0.84 -6.37 4.61
C ILE A 49 0.40 -7.14 4.18
N ALA A 50 1.59 -6.57 4.41
CA ALA A 50 2.87 -7.19 4.06
C ALA A 50 3.02 -8.59 4.67
N LYS A 51 2.59 -8.78 5.93
CA LYS A 51 2.60 -10.08 6.63
C LYS A 51 1.64 -11.11 6.01
N GLN A 52 0.53 -10.67 5.44
CA GLN A 52 -0.48 -11.54 4.80
C GLN A 52 -0.11 -11.87 3.35
N MET A 53 0.83 -11.16 2.76
CA MET A 53 1.37 -11.50 1.45
C MET A 53 2.25 -12.75 1.57
N SER A 54 2.24 -13.59 0.53
CA SER A 54 3.12 -14.76 0.49
C SER A 54 4.58 -14.34 0.50
N ALA A 55 5.42 -15.07 1.26
CA ALA A 55 6.87 -14.91 1.23
C ALA A 55 7.47 -15.15 -0.16
N ASP A 56 6.76 -15.87 -1.05
CA ASP A 56 7.21 -16.12 -2.41
C ASP A 56 6.97 -14.94 -3.37
N VAL A 57 6.30 -13.88 -2.93
CA VAL A 57 6.27 -12.62 -3.68
C VAL A 57 7.63 -11.98 -3.48
N THR A 58 8.37 -11.68 -4.55
CA THR A 58 9.65 -10.99 -4.38
C THR A 58 9.45 -9.48 -4.29
N PRO A 59 10.34 -8.73 -3.60
CA PRO A 59 10.31 -7.27 -3.58
C PRO A 59 10.35 -6.67 -4.99
N THR A 60 11.04 -7.33 -5.93
CA THR A 60 11.06 -6.90 -7.33
C THR A 60 9.68 -6.97 -7.98
N GLN A 61 8.89 -8.00 -7.68
CA GLN A 61 7.51 -8.11 -8.15
C GLN A 61 6.61 -7.04 -7.53
N LEU A 62 6.84 -6.64 -6.27
CA LEU A 62 6.11 -5.53 -5.65
C LEU A 62 6.52 -4.17 -6.19
N ARG A 63 7.84 -3.95 -6.38
CA ARG A 63 8.41 -2.70 -6.91
C ARG A 63 7.80 -2.31 -8.25
N ARG A 64 7.46 -3.25 -9.13
CA ARG A 64 6.81 -2.93 -10.42
C ARG A 64 5.50 -2.16 -10.25
N TYR A 65 4.73 -2.46 -9.20
CA TYR A 65 3.49 -1.77 -8.89
C TYR A 65 3.75 -0.43 -8.21
N TYR A 66 4.68 -0.41 -7.26
CA TYR A 66 5.11 0.83 -6.61
C TYR A 66 5.63 1.85 -7.65
N SER A 67 6.54 1.45 -8.54
CA SER A 67 7.06 2.32 -9.59
C SER A 67 5.96 2.83 -10.53
N TYR A 68 4.95 2.01 -10.81
CA TYR A 68 3.79 2.45 -11.59
C TYR A 68 3.03 3.57 -10.88
N ILE A 69 2.75 3.42 -9.58
CA ILE A 69 2.05 4.44 -8.76
C ILE A 69 2.94 5.69 -8.60
N LYS A 70 4.22 5.51 -8.26
CA LYS A 70 5.20 6.58 -8.07
C LYS A 70 5.39 7.42 -9.33
N SER A 71 5.28 6.83 -10.52
CA SER A 71 5.33 7.58 -11.77
C SER A 71 4.20 8.61 -11.91
N ILE A 72 3.02 8.34 -11.32
CA ILE A 72 1.89 9.26 -11.30
C ILE A 72 2.17 10.41 -10.33
N GLU A 73 2.70 10.08 -9.14
CA GLU A 73 3.10 11.09 -8.14
C GLU A 73 4.20 12.02 -8.67
N LEU A 74 5.21 11.48 -9.37
CA LEU A 74 6.31 12.26 -9.93
C LEU A 74 5.85 13.34 -10.91
N VAL A 75 4.86 13.03 -11.75
CA VAL A 75 4.29 14.00 -12.71
C VAL A 75 3.48 15.10 -11.99
N ASN A 76 3.02 14.83 -10.76
CA ASN A 76 2.25 15.76 -9.94
C ASN A 76 3.08 16.40 -8.82
N ARG A 77 4.41 16.19 -8.76
CA ARG A 77 5.26 16.63 -7.63
C ARG A 77 5.18 18.13 -7.37
N ASP A 78 5.06 18.93 -8.44
CA ASP A 78 5.06 20.39 -8.39
C ASP A 78 3.64 20.97 -8.20
N GLN A 79 2.62 20.10 -8.10
CA GLN A 79 1.25 20.51 -7.80
C GLN A 79 1.06 20.72 -6.29
N LYS A 80 0.10 21.58 -5.95
CA LYS A 80 -0.34 21.81 -4.57
C LYS A 80 -1.12 20.61 -4.05
N ASP A 81 -1.03 20.37 -2.74
CA ASP A 81 -1.67 19.25 -2.05
C ASP A 81 -3.19 19.21 -2.22
N ASP A 82 -3.84 20.37 -2.25
CA ASP A 82 -5.29 20.52 -2.41
C ASP A 82 -5.76 20.42 -3.86
N ALA A 83 -4.85 20.30 -4.83
CA ALA A 83 -5.21 20.24 -6.24
C ALA A 83 -6.04 18.97 -6.55
N PRO A 84 -7.28 19.11 -7.09
CA PRO A 84 -8.12 17.96 -7.43
C PRO A 84 -7.77 17.35 -8.79
N GLN A 85 -7.03 18.08 -9.63
CA GLN A 85 -6.67 17.70 -11.00
C GLN A 85 -5.34 16.94 -11.03
N ILE A 86 -5.36 15.73 -10.51
CA ILE A 86 -4.21 14.81 -10.58
C ILE A 86 -3.97 14.44 -12.05
N ILE A 87 -2.83 14.85 -12.59
CA ILE A 87 -2.37 14.48 -13.93
C ILE A 87 -2.23 12.96 -13.98
N ASP A 88 -2.72 12.35 -15.07
CA ASP A 88 -2.71 10.91 -15.29
C ASP A 88 -3.43 10.06 -14.24
N LYS A 89 -4.37 10.64 -13.46
CA LYS A 89 -5.15 9.91 -12.44
C LYS A 89 -5.76 8.61 -12.94
N TYR A 90 -6.22 8.57 -14.20
CA TYR A 90 -6.82 7.39 -14.83
C TYR A 90 -5.91 6.15 -14.79
N LYS A 91 -4.58 6.33 -14.72
CA LYS A 91 -3.61 5.24 -14.60
C LYS A 91 -3.82 4.42 -13.32
N LEU A 92 -4.26 5.05 -12.22
CA LEU A 92 -4.55 4.33 -10.96
C LEU A 92 -5.60 3.22 -11.16
N SER A 93 -6.59 3.43 -12.03
CA SER A 93 -7.63 2.43 -12.35
C SER A 93 -7.06 1.15 -12.97
N PHE A 94 -5.86 1.20 -13.56
CA PHE A 94 -5.20 0.04 -14.14
C PHE A 94 -4.32 -0.74 -13.16
N LEU A 95 -4.16 -0.28 -11.91
CA LEU A 95 -3.41 -1.02 -10.90
C LEU A 95 -4.06 -2.37 -10.60
N LEU A 96 -5.38 -2.41 -10.42
CA LEU A 96 -6.11 -3.65 -10.12
C LEU A 96 -5.98 -4.69 -11.25
N PRO A 97 -6.24 -4.35 -12.53
CA PRO A 97 -5.95 -5.25 -13.65
C PRO A 97 -4.49 -5.74 -13.70
N LYS A 98 -3.50 -4.88 -13.43
CA LYS A 98 -2.08 -5.27 -13.42
C LYS A 98 -1.76 -6.29 -12.31
N ILE A 99 -2.41 -6.18 -11.16
CA ILE A 99 -2.26 -7.16 -10.07
C ILE A 99 -2.96 -8.46 -10.46
N ALA A 100 -4.22 -8.39 -10.88
CA ALA A 100 -5.05 -9.56 -11.22
C ALA A 100 -4.51 -10.36 -12.43
N GLY A 101 -3.91 -9.67 -13.40
CA GLY A 101 -3.32 -10.27 -14.59
C GLY A 101 -1.90 -10.82 -14.39
N SER A 102 -1.30 -10.63 -13.21
CA SER A 102 0.03 -11.18 -12.94
C SER A 102 -0.01 -12.68 -12.73
N SER A 103 1.08 -13.37 -13.06
CA SER A 103 1.29 -14.78 -12.74
C SER A 103 1.23 -15.06 -11.23
N GLU A 104 1.39 -14.01 -10.40
CA GLU A 104 1.46 -14.06 -8.94
C GLU A 104 0.12 -13.71 -8.29
N ARG A 105 -0.97 -13.57 -9.07
CA ARG A 105 -2.25 -13.06 -8.57
C ARG A 105 -2.75 -13.69 -7.28
N LYS A 106 -2.56 -15.01 -7.11
CA LYS A 106 -2.95 -15.75 -5.89
C LYS A 106 -2.16 -15.31 -4.67
N LYS A 107 -0.88 -14.97 -4.86
CA LYS A 107 0.03 -14.52 -3.81
C LYS A 107 -0.16 -13.04 -3.45
N LEU A 108 -0.80 -12.29 -4.34
CA LEU A 108 -1.11 -10.86 -4.20
C LEU A 108 -2.57 -10.60 -3.83
N GLU A 109 -3.33 -11.62 -3.42
CA GLU A 109 -4.76 -11.48 -3.12
C GLU A 109 -5.03 -10.47 -1.99
N SER A 110 -4.26 -10.54 -0.90
CA SER A 110 -4.35 -9.60 0.22
C SER A 110 -4.05 -8.15 -0.21
N LEU A 111 -3.03 -7.96 -1.06
CA LEU A 111 -2.72 -6.66 -1.65
C LEU A 111 -3.84 -6.19 -2.56
N TYR A 112 -4.34 -7.06 -3.45
CA TYR A 112 -5.42 -6.75 -4.38
C TYR A 112 -6.67 -6.27 -3.65
N ASP A 113 -7.08 -6.98 -2.59
CA ASP A 113 -8.27 -6.63 -1.81
C ASP A 113 -8.16 -5.25 -1.17
N VAL A 114 -7.00 -4.91 -0.59
CA VAL A 114 -6.81 -3.59 0.00
C VAL A 114 -6.73 -2.52 -1.09
N MET A 115 -5.99 -2.76 -2.18
CA MET A 115 -5.94 -1.83 -3.31
C MET A 115 -7.34 -1.60 -3.89
N LYS A 116 -8.18 -2.63 -3.92
CA LYS A 116 -9.57 -2.54 -4.35
C LYS A 116 -10.36 -1.61 -3.45
N VAL A 117 -10.21 -1.70 -2.12
CA VAL A 117 -10.83 -0.77 -1.17
C VAL A 117 -10.38 0.67 -1.44
N CYS A 118 -9.08 0.88 -1.69
CA CYS A 118 -8.52 2.22 -1.92
C CYS A 118 -8.94 2.85 -3.26
N LEU A 119 -9.01 2.04 -4.33
CA LEU A 119 -9.14 2.52 -5.70
C LEU A 119 -10.53 2.36 -6.32
N SER A 120 -11.38 1.46 -5.82
CA SER A 120 -12.64 1.15 -6.50
C SER A 120 -13.63 2.31 -6.48
N ASN A 121 -14.22 2.58 -7.65
CA ASN A 121 -15.22 3.62 -7.86
C ASN A 121 -16.56 3.35 -7.17
N ASN A 122 -16.83 2.13 -6.71
CA ASN A 122 -18.05 1.83 -5.91
C ASN A 122 -18.12 2.68 -4.63
N ASN A 123 -17.00 3.23 -4.17
CA ASN A 123 -16.90 4.19 -3.06
C ASN A 123 -16.35 5.57 -3.50
N GLY A 124 -16.39 5.89 -4.80
CA GLY A 124 -15.90 7.17 -5.35
C GLY A 124 -14.37 7.35 -5.38
N GLY A 125 -13.60 6.30 -5.06
CA GLY A 125 -12.14 6.31 -4.95
C GLY A 125 -11.62 7.17 -3.80
N LYS A 126 -10.62 6.68 -3.04
CA LYS A 126 -10.07 7.41 -1.88
C LYS A 126 -9.01 8.45 -2.26
N ILE A 127 -8.66 8.54 -3.54
CA ILE A 127 -7.62 9.43 -4.07
C ILE A 127 -8.29 10.52 -4.90
N LYS A 128 -8.54 11.68 -4.31
CA LYS A 128 -9.24 12.82 -4.93
C LYS A 128 -8.31 13.99 -5.19
N THR A 129 -7.35 14.24 -4.30
CA THR A 129 -6.36 15.32 -4.42
C THR A 129 -4.92 14.80 -4.50
N VAL A 130 -3.98 15.68 -4.81
CA VAL A 130 -2.53 15.37 -4.78
C VAL A 130 -2.09 14.91 -3.39
N ALA A 131 -2.63 15.50 -2.30
CA ALA A 131 -2.38 15.03 -0.94
C ALA A 131 -2.81 13.57 -0.73
N ASP A 132 -3.98 13.18 -1.26
CA ASP A 132 -4.42 11.78 -1.17
C ASP A 132 -3.48 10.84 -1.94
N LEU A 133 -2.98 11.29 -3.09
CA LEU A 133 -2.03 10.51 -3.91
C LEU A 133 -0.71 10.32 -3.15
N ARG A 134 -0.16 11.37 -2.54
CA ARG A 134 1.08 11.31 -1.75
C ARG A 134 0.94 10.34 -0.58
N LEU A 135 -0.14 10.46 0.21
CA LEU A 135 -0.43 9.54 1.31
C LEU A 135 -0.62 8.09 0.84
N PHE A 136 -1.27 7.89 -0.31
CA PHE A 136 -1.41 6.55 -0.89
C PHE A 136 -0.06 5.96 -1.33
N VAL A 137 0.83 6.78 -1.89
CA VAL A 137 2.19 6.37 -2.29
C VAL A 137 3.00 5.98 -1.05
N GLU A 138 2.99 6.80 0.00
CA GLU A 138 3.67 6.51 1.28
C GLU A 138 3.14 5.22 1.91
N PHE A 139 1.81 5.03 1.90
CA PHE A 139 1.20 3.80 2.39
C PHE A 139 1.66 2.56 1.59
N PHE A 140 1.72 2.66 0.26
CA PHE A 140 2.19 1.56 -0.58
C PHE A 140 3.69 1.29 -0.40
N GLU A 141 4.49 2.35 -0.24
CA GLU A 141 5.92 2.26 0.06
C GLU A 141 6.18 1.51 1.37
N ALA A 142 5.42 1.83 2.42
CA ALA A 142 5.50 1.10 3.68
C ALA A 142 5.18 -0.40 3.51
N ILE A 143 4.18 -0.77 2.68
CA ILE A 143 3.89 -2.20 2.39
C ILE A 143 5.10 -2.87 1.73
N LEU A 144 5.71 -2.22 0.75
CA LEU A 144 6.90 -2.72 0.06
C LEU A 144 8.08 -2.92 1.02
N ASP A 145 8.35 -1.94 1.87
CA ASP A 145 9.48 -1.98 2.79
C ASP A 145 9.32 -3.05 3.87
N TYR A 146 8.12 -3.16 4.46
CA TYR A 146 7.83 -4.25 5.40
C TYR A 146 7.94 -5.61 4.75
N HIS A 147 7.41 -5.78 3.53
CA HIS A 147 7.50 -7.04 2.81
C HIS A 147 8.96 -7.42 2.51
N ALA A 148 9.76 -6.45 2.05
CA ALA A 148 11.19 -6.66 1.79
C ALA A 148 11.99 -6.99 3.05
N SER A 149 11.58 -6.48 4.22
CA SER A 149 12.18 -6.84 5.50
C SER A 149 11.80 -8.26 5.93
N ILE A 150 10.54 -8.68 5.72
CA ILE A 150 10.10 -10.06 6.03
C ILE A 150 10.84 -11.07 5.16
N GLU A 151 10.93 -10.84 3.85
CA GLU A 151 11.59 -11.77 2.92
C GLU A 151 13.05 -12.03 3.30
N LYS A 152 13.80 -10.98 3.66
CA LYS A 152 15.19 -11.11 4.14
C LYS A 152 15.28 -12.03 5.36
N SER A 153 14.35 -11.90 6.31
CA SER A 153 14.33 -12.70 7.54
C SER A 153 14.01 -14.17 7.32
N VAL A 154 13.28 -14.51 6.25
CA VAL A 154 12.98 -15.90 5.89
C VAL A 154 14.17 -16.56 5.18
N ASN A 155 14.89 -15.82 4.35
CA ASN A 155 16.00 -16.36 3.56
C ASN A 155 17.32 -16.56 4.33
N HIS A 156 17.42 -16.05 5.56
CA HIS A 156 18.60 -16.20 6.44
C HIS A 156 18.39 -17.19 7.60
N ASN A 157 17.24 -17.87 7.66
CA ASN A 157 16.95 -18.99 8.58
C ASN A 157 17.03 -20.33 7.84
#